data_AF-A0A2T4DTP9-F1
#
_entry.id   AF-A0A2T4DTP9-F1
#
_cell.length_a   1.000
_cell.length_b   1.000
_cell.length_c   1.000
_cell.angle_alpha   90.00
_cell.angle_beta   90.00
_cell.angle_gamma   90.00
#
_symmetry.space_group_name_H-M   'P 1'
#
loop_
_entity.id
_entity.type
_entity.pdbx_description
1 polymer ?
#
loop_
_entity_poly.entity_id
_entity_poly.type
_entity_poly.pdbx_seq_one_letter_code
_entity_poly.pdbx_strand_id
1 'polypeptide(L)'
;MKKLIKSAFLFSLTLLMLQACSKDEDKNTDPETVVGIWTISELDPDVSINGVDITDVPPELLGLDETESLLLNILLSPNSSTLFKSFQIQFGEDNKVVIISEEDIEEESTYSFSNNQLVISQEDNEEEIIFSVSNLTDKTMNLMLDQTIAVDLDENGTDENLQVSLIINLIR
;
A
#
# COMPACT_ATOMS: atom_id res chain seq x y z
N MET A 1 37.20 49.90 43.80
CA MET A 1 38.41 49.04 43.89
C MET A 1 38.10 47.70 43.25
N LYS A 2 39.12 47.13 42.60
CA LYS A 2 39.14 45.93 41.75
C LYS A 2 38.50 44.68 42.38
N LYS A 3 38.17 43.73 41.48
CA LYS A 3 37.92 42.27 41.62
C LYS A 3 36.43 41.94 41.41
N LEU A 4 36.01 40.97 40.59
CA LEU A 4 36.69 39.91 39.86
C LEU A 4 35.81 39.52 38.66
N ILE A 5 36.45 39.50 37.49
CA ILE A 5 36.23 38.56 36.40
C ILE A 5 36.00 37.16 36.98
N LYS A 6 34.92 36.48 36.55
CA LYS A 6 34.74 35.01 36.41
C LYS A 6 33.28 34.62 36.67
N SER A 7 32.42 34.73 35.66
CA SER A 7 31.34 33.74 35.43
C SER A 7 30.63 33.95 34.09
N ALA A 8 31.38 34.29 33.04
CA ALA A 8 30.86 34.34 31.66
C ALA A 8 31.08 33.00 30.92
N PHE A 9 31.22 31.89 31.66
CA PHE A 9 31.55 30.57 31.10
C PHE A 9 30.55 29.48 31.49
N LEU A 10 29.34 29.86 31.91
CA LEU A 10 28.30 28.90 32.31
C LEU A 10 26.96 29.11 31.61
N PHE A 11 26.95 29.74 30.43
CA PHE A 11 25.74 29.92 29.61
C PHE A 11 25.90 29.50 28.14
N SER A 12 27.06 28.93 27.76
CA SER A 12 27.36 28.55 26.38
C SER A 12 27.45 27.03 26.16
N LEU A 13 27.08 26.21 27.15
CA LEU A 13 27.14 24.73 27.06
C LEU A 13 25.76 24.05 27.10
N THR A 14 24.67 24.81 27.20
CA THR A 14 23.29 24.28 27.15
C THR A 14 22.60 24.50 25.79
N LEU A 15 23.26 25.15 24.83
CA LEU A 15 22.70 25.36 23.47
C LEU A 15 23.06 24.26 22.44
N LEU A 16 23.86 23.26 22.81
CA LEU A 16 24.31 22.19 21.91
C LEU A 16 23.54 20.86 22.04
N MET A 17 22.50 20.80 22.89
CA MET A 17 21.71 19.57 23.12
C MET A 17 20.31 19.59 22.46
N LEU A 18 20.01 20.55 21.57
CA LEU A 18 18.73 20.63 20.85
C LEU A 18 18.82 20.37 19.33
N GLN A 19 19.94 19.85 18.82
CA GLN A 19 20.09 19.49 17.40
C GLN A 19 20.21 17.98 17.14
N ALA A 20 19.81 17.15 18.10
CA ALA A 20 19.73 15.69 17.93
C ALA A 20 18.32 15.16 18.22
N CYS A 21 17.30 15.84 17.70
CA CYS A 21 16.25 15.09 17.01
C CYS A 21 16.65 15.19 15.54
N SER A 22 17.16 14.09 15.01
CA SER A 22 17.14 13.84 13.58
C SER A 22 15.75 14.22 13.10
N LYS A 23 15.69 15.34 12.39
CA LYS A 23 14.72 15.51 11.33
C LYS A 23 15.05 14.35 10.39
N ASP A 24 14.40 13.22 10.59
CA ASP A 24 14.04 12.42 9.44
C ASP A 24 13.33 13.44 8.55
N GLU A 25 14.03 13.84 7.49
CA GLU A 25 13.37 14.41 6.34
C GLU A 25 12.41 13.33 5.89
N ASP A 26 11.20 13.35 6.47
CA ASP A 26 10.02 12.90 5.78
C ASP A 26 10.13 13.60 4.43
N LYS A 27 10.58 12.84 3.43
CA LYS A 27 10.38 13.18 2.03
C LYS A 27 8.87 13.31 1.93
N ASN A 28 8.41 14.53 2.10
CA ASN A 28 7.02 14.88 1.94
C ASN A 28 6.82 14.77 0.43
N THR A 29 6.50 13.57 0.00
CA THR A 29 6.33 13.23 -1.40
C THR A 29 5.15 14.07 -1.89
N ASP A 30 5.42 14.97 -2.85
CA ASP A 30 4.45 15.97 -3.27
C ASP A 30 3.21 15.28 -3.85
N PRO A 31 1.99 15.54 -3.34
CA PRO A 31 0.76 14.96 -3.89
C PRO A 31 0.59 15.23 -5.40
N GLU A 32 1.20 16.30 -5.95
CA GLU A 32 1.26 16.53 -7.41
C GLU A 32 1.93 15.37 -8.18
N THR A 33 2.78 14.57 -7.52
CA THR A 33 3.48 13.44 -8.15
C THR A 33 2.56 12.23 -8.37
N VAL A 34 1.48 12.09 -7.59
CA VAL A 34 0.51 10.99 -7.72
C VAL A 34 -0.42 11.21 -8.92
N VAL A 35 -0.77 12.47 -9.19
CA VAL A 35 -1.70 12.85 -10.26
C VAL A 35 -1.21 12.40 -11.63
N GLY A 36 -2.09 11.76 -12.41
CA GLY A 36 -1.83 11.27 -13.74
C GLY A 36 -2.43 9.91 -14.02
N ILE A 37 -2.10 9.36 -15.19
CA ILE A 37 -2.51 8.02 -15.61
C ILE A 37 -1.31 7.10 -15.44
N TRP A 38 -1.54 6.00 -14.74
CA TRP A 38 -0.55 4.98 -14.41
C TRP A 38 -0.96 3.65 -15.01
N THR A 39 -0.03 2.93 -15.60
CA THR A 39 -0.27 1.58 -16.13
C THR A 39 0.30 0.55 -15.16
N ILE A 40 -0.46 -0.52 -14.88
CA ILE A 40 0.05 -1.64 -14.08
C ILE A 40 1.11 -2.38 -14.89
N SER A 41 2.36 -2.31 -14.43
CA SER A 41 3.49 -2.99 -15.06
C SER A 41 3.73 -4.39 -14.48
N GLU A 42 3.47 -4.54 -13.18
CA GLU A 42 3.68 -5.77 -12.43
C GLU A 42 2.68 -5.84 -11.28
N LEU A 43 2.24 -7.06 -10.99
CA LEU A 43 1.38 -7.41 -9.88
C LEU A 43 1.94 -8.70 -9.26
N ASP A 44 2.25 -8.67 -7.97
CA ASP A 44 2.83 -9.78 -7.24
C ASP A 44 1.99 -10.05 -5.98
N PRO A 45 0.94 -10.90 -6.11
CA PRO A 45 0.12 -11.32 -4.97
C PRO A 45 0.80 -12.46 -4.21
N ASP A 46 0.83 -12.35 -2.89
CA ASP A 46 1.22 -13.39 -1.95
C ASP A 46 0.11 -13.57 -0.93
N VAL A 47 -0.43 -14.78 -0.82
CA VAL A 47 -1.56 -15.08 0.04
C VAL A 47 -1.22 -16.32 0.86
N SER A 48 -1.41 -16.24 2.18
CA SER A 48 -1.16 -17.36 3.08
C SER A 48 -2.25 -17.51 4.12
N ILE A 49 -2.43 -18.73 4.61
CA ILE A 49 -3.37 -19.09 5.66
C ILE A 49 -2.59 -19.71 6.80
N ASN A 50 -2.64 -19.10 7.98
CA ASN A 50 -1.86 -19.50 9.14
C ASN A 50 -0.34 -19.63 8.83
N GLY A 51 0.16 -18.80 7.91
CA GLY A 51 1.55 -18.79 7.46
C GLY A 51 1.92 -19.88 6.45
N VAL A 52 0.94 -20.62 5.92
CA VAL A 52 1.11 -21.56 4.81
C VAL A 52 0.65 -20.90 3.52
N ASP A 53 1.49 -20.90 2.49
CA ASP A 53 1.14 -20.39 1.15
C ASP A 53 -0.17 -21.04 0.67
N ILE A 54 -1.12 -20.23 0.20
CA ILE A 54 -2.45 -20.71 -0.18
C ILE A 54 -2.38 -21.69 -1.37
N THR A 55 -1.33 -21.62 -2.19
CA THR A 55 -1.12 -22.54 -3.32
C THR A 55 -0.76 -23.96 -2.86
N ASP A 56 -0.27 -24.10 -1.62
CA ASP A 56 -0.01 -25.40 -0.98
C ASP A 56 -1.25 -25.95 -0.24
N VAL A 57 -2.33 -25.15 -0.12
CA VAL A 57 -3.57 -25.57 0.54
C VAL A 57 -4.53 -26.17 -0.50
N PRO A 58 -5.00 -27.42 -0.30
CA PRO A 58 -6.03 -28.00 -1.17
C PRO A 58 -7.29 -27.11 -1.19
N PRO A 59 -7.81 -26.73 -2.37
CA PRO A 59 -8.96 -25.83 -2.45
C PRO A 59 -10.22 -26.36 -1.74
N GLU A 60 -10.36 -27.68 -1.61
CA GLU A 60 -11.47 -28.29 -0.88
C GLU A 60 -11.46 -27.93 0.61
N LEU A 61 -10.29 -27.64 1.19
CA LEU A 61 -10.16 -27.18 2.58
C LEU A 61 -10.49 -25.70 2.74
N LEU A 62 -10.56 -24.95 1.63
CA LEU A 62 -10.94 -23.54 1.60
C LEU A 62 -12.43 -23.34 1.30
N GLY A 63 -13.19 -24.44 1.17
CA GLY A 63 -14.59 -24.40 0.78
C GLY A 63 -14.84 -23.91 -0.65
N LEU A 64 -13.79 -23.80 -1.48
CA LEU A 64 -13.90 -23.28 -2.83
C LEU A 64 -14.47 -24.33 -3.78
N ASP A 65 -15.37 -23.91 -4.66
CA ASP A 65 -15.82 -24.74 -5.77
C ASP A 65 -14.78 -24.82 -6.91
N GLU A 66 -15.04 -25.62 -7.94
CA GLU A 66 -14.12 -25.80 -9.08
C GLU A 66 -13.84 -24.48 -9.83
N THR A 67 -14.84 -23.60 -9.91
CA THR A 67 -14.74 -22.31 -10.60
C THR A 67 -13.90 -21.34 -9.79
N GLU A 68 -14.18 -21.23 -8.49
CA GLU A 68 -13.45 -20.38 -7.56
C GLU A 68 -11.98 -20.82 -7.44
N SER A 69 -11.76 -22.13 -7.37
CA SER A 69 -10.41 -22.71 -7.37
C SER A 69 -9.63 -22.38 -8.64
N LEU A 70 -10.27 -22.43 -9.81
CA LEU A 70 -9.65 -22.05 -11.07
C LEU A 70 -9.30 -20.56 -11.09
N LEU A 71 -10.20 -19.70 -10.63
CA LEU A 71 -9.98 -18.26 -10.57
C LEU A 71 -8.83 -17.90 -9.63
N LEU A 72 -8.79 -18.47 -8.43
CA LEU A 72 -7.69 -18.29 -7.49
C LEU A 72 -6.35 -18.69 -8.10
N ASN A 73 -6.29 -19.84 -8.76
CA ASN A 73 -5.08 -20.30 -9.45
C ASN A 73 -4.63 -19.36 -10.57
N ILE A 74 -5.57 -18.78 -11.33
CA ILE A 74 -5.24 -17.81 -12.38
C ILE A 74 -4.66 -16.53 -11.77
N LEU A 75 -5.30 -16.02 -10.70
CA LEU A 75 -4.91 -14.80 -9.99
C LEU A 75 -3.52 -14.92 -9.35
N LEU A 76 -3.23 -16.08 -8.76
CA LEU A 76 -1.93 -16.36 -8.12
C LEU A 76 -0.88 -16.89 -9.08
N SER A 77 -1.22 -17.14 -10.35
CA SER A 77 -0.23 -17.63 -11.29
C SER A 77 0.82 -16.56 -11.57
N PRO A 78 2.09 -16.93 -11.84
CA PRO A 78 3.14 -15.98 -12.22
C PRO A 78 2.81 -15.13 -13.47
N ASN A 79 1.82 -15.56 -14.26
CA ASN A 79 1.38 -14.86 -15.47
C ASN A 79 0.18 -13.95 -15.22
N SER A 80 -0.37 -13.88 -14.01
CA SER A 80 -1.55 -13.08 -13.68
C SER A 80 -1.35 -11.60 -14.03
N SER A 81 -0.13 -11.07 -13.84
CA SER A 81 0.25 -9.72 -14.26
C SER A 81 -0.10 -9.40 -15.71
N THR A 82 -0.11 -10.38 -16.62
CA THR A 82 -0.50 -10.16 -18.02
C THR A 82 -1.98 -9.82 -18.20
N LEU A 83 -2.84 -10.29 -17.29
CA LEU A 83 -4.27 -9.97 -17.28
C LEU A 83 -4.51 -8.51 -16.87
N PHE A 84 -3.59 -7.94 -16.09
CA PHE A 84 -3.71 -6.58 -15.55
C PHE A 84 -2.92 -5.53 -16.34
N LYS A 85 -2.10 -5.93 -17.32
CA LYS A 85 -1.25 -4.99 -18.10
C LYS A 85 -2.04 -3.97 -18.93
N SER A 86 -3.29 -4.26 -19.23
CA SER A 86 -4.19 -3.35 -19.92
C SER A 86 -4.91 -2.38 -18.99
N PHE A 87 -4.84 -2.60 -17.67
CA PHE A 87 -5.47 -1.75 -16.68
C PHE A 87 -4.62 -0.51 -16.44
N GLN A 88 -5.30 0.63 -16.42
CA GLN A 88 -4.73 1.92 -16.05
C GLN A 88 -5.46 2.46 -14.83
N ILE A 89 -4.74 3.21 -14.00
CA ILE A 89 -5.28 3.90 -12.84
C ILE A 89 -5.05 5.39 -13.06
N GLN A 90 -6.13 6.17 -13.09
CA GLN A 90 -6.06 7.61 -13.22
C GLN A 90 -6.32 8.26 -11.86
N PHE A 91 -5.33 8.99 -11.33
CA PHE A 91 -5.48 9.86 -10.17
C PHE A 91 -5.69 11.30 -10.64
N GLY A 92 -6.84 11.89 -10.31
CA GLY A 92 -7.22 13.27 -10.63
C GLY A 92 -6.76 14.29 -9.59
N GLU A 93 -6.66 15.56 -10.00
CA GLU A 93 -6.38 16.69 -9.09
C GLU A 93 -7.53 16.96 -8.10
N ASP A 94 -8.72 16.43 -8.38
CA ASP A 94 -9.92 16.53 -7.56
C ASP A 94 -10.05 15.40 -6.52
N ASN A 95 -8.96 14.68 -6.27
CA ASN A 95 -8.88 13.52 -5.36
C ASN A 95 -9.75 12.33 -5.79
N LYS A 96 -10.08 12.24 -7.08
CA LYS A 96 -10.78 11.09 -7.66
C LYS A 96 -9.79 10.10 -8.24
N VAL A 97 -10.09 8.81 -8.11
CA VAL A 97 -9.36 7.73 -8.76
C VAL A 97 -10.32 6.89 -9.59
N VAL A 98 -9.88 6.55 -10.79
CA VAL A 98 -10.65 5.76 -11.75
C VAL A 98 -9.78 4.63 -12.26
N ILE A 99 -10.32 3.42 -12.26
CA ILE A 99 -9.70 2.26 -12.90
C ILE A 99 -10.25 2.18 -14.32
N ILE A 100 -9.34 2.19 -15.30
CA ILE A 100 -9.65 2.14 -16.72
C ILE A 100 -9.24 0.76 -17.22
N SER A 101 -10.21 -0.01 -17.70
CA SER A 101 -9.99 -1.29 -18.38
C SER A 101 -10.24 -1.15 -19.88
N GLU A 102 -9.91 -2.17 -20.69
CA GLU A 102 -10.19 -2.16 -22.14
C GLU A 102 -11.68 -2.15 -22.47
N GLU A 103 -12.51 -2.68 -21.57
CA GLU A 103 -13.93 -2.92 -21.85
C GLU A 103 -14.84 -1.84 -21.26
N ASP A 104 -14.46 -1.19 -20.15
CA ASP A 104 -15.23 -0.11 -19.53
C ASP A 104 -14.37 0.77 -18.58
N ILE A 105 -14.88 1.97 -18.31
CA ILE A 105 -14.43 2.79 -17.18
C ILE A 105 -15.12 2.25 -15.93
N GLU A 106 -14.33 1.74 -14.99
CA GLU A 106 -14.85 1.26 -13.71
C GLU A 106 -15.07 2.40 -12.72
N GLU A 107 -15.85 2.06 -11.70
CA GLU A 107 -16.32 2.85 -10.57
C GLU A 107 -15.39 3.98 -10.11
N GLU A 108 -15.98 5.15 -9.88
CA GLU A 108 -15.27 6.33 -9.41
C GLU A 108 -15.06 6.21 -7.90
N SER A 109 -13.81 6.13 -7.47
CA SER A 109 -13.43 6.15 -6.06
C SER A 109 -12.75 7.47 -5.71
N THR A 110 -12.58 7.73 -4.42
CA THR A 110 -11.74 8.85 -3.95
C THR A 110 -10.41 8.33 -3.46
N TYR A 111 -9.39 9.19 -3.46
CA TYR A 111 -8.09 8.86 -2.88
C TYR A 111 -7.55 9.99 -2.01
N SER A 112 -6.69 9.63 -1.06
CA SER A 112 -5.84 10.56 -0.34
C SER A 112 -4.43 10.02 -0.24
N PHE A 113 -3.45 10.92 -0.25
CA PHE A 113 -2.04 10.55 -0.14
C PHE A 113 -1.34 11.40 0.91
N SER A 114 -0.77 10.76 1.93
CA SER A 114 -0.06 11.42 3.01
C SER A 114 0.90 10.44 3.68
N ASN A 115 2.08 10.92 4.10
CA ASN A 115 3.07 10.10 4.82
C ASN A 115 3.41 8.77 4.14
N ASN A 116 3.54 8.78 2.81
CA ASN A 116 3.77 7.57 1.99
C ASN A 116 2.68 6.50 2.13
N GLN A 117 1.46 6.90 2.45
CA GLN A 117 0.28 6.06 2.42
C GLN A 117 -0.70 6.60 1.41
N LEU A 118 -1.15 5.74 0.51
CA LEU A 118 -2.23 5.99 -0.43
C LEU A 118 -3.47 5.27 0.12
N VAL A 119 -4.51 6.03 0.43
CA VAL A 119 -5.80 5.49 0.85
C VAL A 119 -6.77 5.66 -0.31
N ILE A 120 -7.42 4.58 -0.72
CA ILE A 120 -8.50 4.58 -1.71
C ILE A 120 -9.80 4.24 -0.98
N SER A 121 -10.83 5.05 -1.17
CA SER A 121 -12.13 4.88 -0.51
C SER A 121 -13.22 4.85 -1.58
N GLN A 122 -14.10 3.85 -1.52
CA GLN A 122 -15.29 3.77 -2.37
C GLN A 122 -16.43 4.57 -1.73
N GLU A 123 -17.19 5.32 -2.52
CA GLU A 123 -18.22 6.23 -1.98
C GLU A 123 -19.38 5.48 -1.30
N ASP A 124 -19.64 4.23 -1.69
CA ASP A 124 -20.87 3.51 -1.34
C ASP A 124 -20.76 2.53 -0.16
N ASN A 125 -19.56 2.12 0.27
CA ASN A 125 -19.39 1.03 1.26
C ASN A 125 -18.54 1.35 2.51
N GLU A 126 -18.05 2.59 2.67
CA GLU A 126 -17.12 2.98 3.76
C GLU A 126 -15.83 2.12 3.85
N GLU A 127 -15.56 1.26 2.86
CA GLU A 127 -14.36 0.43 2.84
C GLU A 127 -13.17 1.26 2.32
N GLU A 128 -12.08 1.22 3.06
CA GLU A 128 -10.82 1.88 2.70
C GLU A 128 -9.76 0.82 2.41
N ILE A 129 -9.09 0.97 1.27
CA ILE A 129 -7.91 0.20 0.92
C ILE A 129 -6.69 1.10 1.15
N ILE A 130 -5.82 0.66 2.07
CA ILE A 130 -4.63 1.42 2.45
C ILE A 130 -3.40 0.75 1.85
N PHE A 131 -2.70 1.47 0.98
CA PHE A 131 -1.43 1.06 0.41
C PHE A 131 -0.28 1.84 1.05
N SER A 132 0.79 1.15 1.39
CA SER A 132 2.09 1.76 1.63
C SER A 132 2.77 2.05 0.29
N VAL A 133 3.27 3.27 0.11
CA VAL A 133 3.97 3.70 -1.10
C VAL A 133 5.47 3.66 -0.85
N SER A 134 6.14 2.63 -1.34
CA SER A 134 7.58 2.41 -1.10
C SER A 134 8.48 3.23 -2.02
N ASN A 135 7.96 3.61 -3.20
CA ASN A 135 8.65 4.43 -4.19
C ASN A 135 7.62 5.25 -4.98
N LEU A 136 7.90 6.54 -5.20
CA LEU A 136 7.10 7.43 -6.03
C LEU A 136 8.02 8.45 -6.73
N THR A 137 7.99 8.43 -8.05
CA THR A 137 8.71 9.36 -8.94
C THR A 137 7.76 9.88 -10.02
N ASP A 138 8.25 10.69 -10.96
CA ASP A 138 7.49 11.15 -12.13
C ASP A 138 7.15 10.03 -13.14
N LYS A 139 7.72 8.83 -12.96
CA LYS A 139 7.63 7.69 -13.90
C LYS A 139 7.23 6.37 -13.28
N THR A 140 7.42 6.21 -11.97
CA THR A 140 7.23 4.93 -11.28
C THR A 140 6.55 5.14 -9.94
N MET A 141 5.62 4.26 -9.59
CA MET A 141 5.01 4.20 -8.26
C MET A 141 4.91 2.74 -7.83
N ASN A 142 5.36 2.43 -6.60
CA ASN A 142 5.30 1.08 -6.05
C ASN A 142 4.38 1.07 -4.84
N LEU A 143 3.25 0.39 -4.97
CA LEU A 143 2.25 0.21 -3.92
C LEU A 143 2.43 -1.15 -3.25
N MET A 144 2.22 -1.19 -1.94
CA MET A 144 2.26 -2.40 -1.14
C MET A 144 1.04 -2.43 -0.22
N LEU A 145 0.26 -3.50 -0.33
CA LEU A 145 -0.80 -3.84 0.61
C LEU A 145 -0.31 -5.03 1.44
N ASP A 146 -0.53 -5.00 2.75
CA ASP A 146 -0.32 -6.14 3.64
C ASP A 146 -1.45 -6.12 4.66
N GLN A 147 -2.33 -7.11 4.60
CA GLN A 147 -3.49 -7.25 5.48
C GLN A 147 -3.53 -8.64 6.07
N THR A 148 -3.97 -8.73 7.32
CA THR A 148 -4.28 -10.00 7.98
C THR A 148 -5.70 -9.94 8.49
N ILE A 149 -6.51 -10.92 8.11
CA ILE A 149 -7.93 -11.03 8.45
C ILE A 149 -8.12 -12.36 9.18
N ALA A 150 -8.81 -12.33 10.31
CA ALA A 150 -9.25 -13.54 10.99
C ALA A 150 -10.61 -13.96 10.43
N VAL A 151 -10.71 -15.16 9.86
CA VAL A 151 -11.90 -15.67 9.20
C VAL A 151 -11.98 -17.19 9.34
N ASP A 152 -13.16 -17.73 9.68
CA ASP A 152 -13.46 -19.17 9.71
C ASP A 152 -13.74 -19.64 8.27
N LEU A 153 -12.71 -20.16 7.60
CA LEU A 153 -12.75 -20.52 6.17
C LEU A 153 -13.39 -21.90 5.92
N ASP A 154 -13.30 -22.82 6.89
CA ASP A 154 -13.78 -24.20 6.76
C ASP A 154 -15.07 -24.47 7.55
N GLU A 155 -15.66 -23.41 8.12
CA GLU A 155 -16.88 -23.42 8.93
C GLU A 155 -16.78 -24.34 10.17
N ASN A 156 -15.58 -24.58 10.69
CA ASN A 156 -15.38 -25.41 11.87
C ASN A 156 -15.59 -24.64 13.19
N GLY A 157 -15.78 -23.33 13.13
CA GLY A 157 -15.93 -22.44 14.28
C GLY A 157 -14.61 -21.92 14.86
N THR A 158 -13.49 -22.05 14.13
CA THR A 158 -12.17 -21.54 14.49
C THR A 158 -11.73 -20.57 13.41
N ASP A 159 -11.29 -19.37 13.79
CA ASP A 159 -10.77 -18.42 12.81
C ASP A 159 -9.36 -18.83 12.36
N GLU A 160 -9.14 -18.87 11.05
CA GLU A 160 -7.83 -18.88 10.44
C GLU A 160 -7.34 -17.44 10.19
N ASN A 161 -6.02 -17.26 10.23
CA ASN A 161 -5.41 -16.00 9.81
C ASN A 161 -5.13 -16.04 8.31
N LEU A 162 -5.99 -15.38 7.53
CA LEU A 162 -5.76 -15.10 6.13
C LEU A 162 -4.87 -13.86 6.01
N GLN A 163 -3.65 -14.03 5.50
CA GLN A 163 -2.75 -12.93 5.17
C GLN A 163 -2.76 -12.71 3.66
N VAL A 164 -2.95 -11.45 3.25
CA VAL A 164 -2.88 -11.00 1.86
C VAL A 164 -1.82 -9.92 1.78
N SER A 165 -0.78 -10.20 1.01
CA SER A 165 0.26 -9.26 0.60
C SER A 165 0.16 -9.02 -0.90
N LEU A 166 0.24 -7.77 -1.33
CA LEU A 166 0.17 -7.42 -2.74
C LEU A 166 1.16 -6.30 -3.03
N ILE A 167 2.03 -6.53 -4.01
CA ILE A 167 2.90 -5.49 -4.56
C ILE A 167 2.39 -5.12 -5.95
N ILE A 168 2.21 -3.82 -6.19
CA ILE A 168 1.78 -3.27 -7.48
C ILE A 168 2.83 -2.28 -7.95
N ASN A 169 3.44 -2.55 -9.10
CA ASN A 169 4.35 -1.59 -9.74
C ASN A 169 3.63 -0.88 -10.89
N LEU A 170 3.57 0.44 -10.79
CA LEU A 170 2.90 1.33 -11.72
C LEU A 170 3.93 2.15 -12.50
N ILE A 171 3.68 2.36 -13.79
CA ILE A 171 4.53 3.17 -14.67
C ILE A 171 3.73 4.22 -15.44
N ARG A 172 4.38 5.33 -15.80
CA ARG A 172 3.83 6.43 -16.59
C ARG A 172 4.69 6.74 -17.82
#